data_AF-A0A521K9N6-F1
#
_entry.id   AF-A0A521K9N6-F1
#
_cell.length_a   1.000
_cell.length_b   1.000
_cell.length_c   1.000
_cell.angle_alpha   90.00
_cell.angle_beta   90.00
_cell.angle_gamma   90.00
#
_symmetry.space_group_name_H-M   'P 1'
#
loop_
_entity.id
_entity.type
_entity.pdbx_description
1 polymer ?
#
loop_
_entity_poly.entity_id
_entity_poly.type
_entity_poly.pdbx_seq_one_letter_code
_entity_poly.pdbx_strand_id
1 'polypeptide(L)'
;MTKRKTISSAQRALPFRTKGGIFAQAHPAERFIAVGVGSLFITLSVLYIFFMFSSVMHVAARHDLAGRMSQLSADVAMLETVYLNKTQVITESYAHSLGYVQTKNHAFAKKVSTVSLQTQ
;
A
#
# COMPACT_ATOMS: atom_id res chain seq x y z
N MET A 1 32.37 -81.37 -21.71
CA MET A 1 33.02 -80.08 -22.04
C MET A 1 32.09 -78.95 -21.60
N THR A 2 32.33 -78.36 -20.43
CA THR A 2 31.42 -77.34 -19.87
C THR A 2 32.27 -76.33 -19.09
N LYS A 3 32.57 -75.20 -19.73
CA LYS A 3 33.37 -74.12 -19.14
C LYS A 3 32.53 -73.42 -18.06
N ARG A 4 32.78 -73.71 -16.78
CA ARG A 4 32.28 -72.87 -15.69
C ARG A 4 33.06 -71.56 -15.68
N LYS A 5 32.37 -70.47 -16.03
CA LYS A 5 32.88 -69.10 -15.97
C LYS A 5 32.96 -68.70 -14.49
N THR A 6 34.15 -68.80 -13.92
CA THR A 6 34.46 -68.30 -12.57
C THR A 6 34.36 -66.78 -12.60
N ILE A 7 33.22 -66.24 -12.15
CA ILE A 7 33.05 -64.80 -12.00
C ILE A 7 33.85 -64.41 -10.75
N SER A 8 34.90 -63.62 -10.99
CA SER A 8 35.81 -63.12 -9.96
C SER A 8 35.06 -62.32 -8.90
N SER A 9 35.13 -62.78 -7.66
CA SER A 9 34.68 -62.10 -6.44
C SER A 9 35.50 -60.85 -6.08
N ALA A 10 36.37 -60.38 -6.99
CA ALA A 10 37.27 -59.25 -6.78
C ALA A 10 36.71 -57.88 -7.22
N GLN A 11 35.49 -57.79 -7.77
CA GLN A 11 34.85 -56.49 -8.01
C GLN A 11 34.14 -55.99 -6.75
N ARG A 12 34.92 -55.75 -5.68
CA ARG A 12 34.49 -54.83 -4.62
C ARG A 12 34.27 -53.47 -5.26
N ALA A 13 33.06 -52.96 -5.16
CA ALA A 13 32.67 -51.67 -5.71
C ALA A 13 33.68 -50.59 -5.32
N LEU A 14 34.19 -49.86 -6.32
CA LEU A 14 35.08 -48.72 -6.13
C LEU A 14 34.46 -47.73 -5.11
N PRO A 15 35.24 -47.21 -4.14
CA PRO A 15 34.74 -46.38 -3.03
C PRO A 15 34.32 -44.96 -3.42
N PHE A 16 34.09 -44.69 -4.71
CA PHE A 16 33.82 -43.33 -5.23
C PHE A 16 32.42 -43.17 -5.81
N ARG A 17 31.46 -44.00 -5.40
CA ARG A 17 30.05 -43.71 -5.70
C ARG A 17 29.47 -42.82 -4.59
N THR A 18 29.93 -41.57 -4.54
CA THR A 18 29.35 -40.51 -3.72
C THR A 18 27.99 -40.11 -4.29
N LYS A 19 26.97 -40.96 -4.10
CA LYS A 19 25.56 -40.52 -4.07
C LYS A 19 25.25 -39.81 -2.75
N GLY A 20 26.16 -38.95 -2.35
CA GLY A 20 26.10 -38.22 -1.11
C GLY A 20 26.09 -36.75 -1.43
N GLY A 21 24.91 -36.11 -1.38
CA GLY A 21 24.84 -34.65 -1.40
C GLY A 21 25.67 -34.04 -0.27
N ILE A 22 25.74 -32.71 -0.21
CA ILE A 22 26.53 -31.89 0.73
C ILE A 22 26.38 -32.27 2.22
N PHE A 23 25.36 -33.08 2.56
CA PHE A 23 25.04 -33.54 3.90
C PHE A 23 25.30 -35.04 4.15
N ALA A 24 25.84 -35.79 3.19
CA ALA A 24 25.83 -37.26 3.21
C ALA A 24 26.59 -37.91 4.38
N GLN A 25 27.59 -37.22 4.92
CA GLN A 25 28.36 -37.67 6.09
C GLN A 25 27.89 -37.04 7.42
N ALA A 26 26.91 -36.13 7.39
CA ALA A 26 26.42 -35.45 8.59
C ALA A 26 25.39 -36.31 9.37
N HIS A 27 25.43 -36.20 10.70
CA HIS A 27 24.49 -36.87 11.60
C HIS A 27 23.05 -36.39 11.29
N PRO A 28 21.99 -37.22 11.40
CA PRO A 28 20.63 -36.82 11.05
C PRO A 28 20.18 -35.53 11.75
N ALA A 29 20.60 -35.31 13.00
CA ALA A 29 20.32 -34.09 13.76
C ALA A 29 20.93 -32.82 13.13
N GLU A 30 22.17 -32.90 12.62
CA GLU A 30 22.86 -31.77 11.99
C GLU A 30 22.16 -31.34 10.70
N ARG A 31 21.59 -32.30 9.95
CA ARG A 31 20.82 -32.01 8.74
C ARG A 31 19.54 -31.24 9.04
N PHE A 32 18.81 -31.62 10.08
CA PHE A 32 17.59 -30.91 10.47
C PHE A 32 17.89 -29.48 10.92
N ILE A 33 18.96 -29.28 11.69
CA ILE A 33 19.40 -27.95 12.11
C ILE A 33 19.80 -27.11 10.90
N ALA A 34 20.59 -27.65 9.98
CA ALA A 34 21.02 -26.94 8.77
C ALA A 34 19.84 -26.52 7.89
N VAL A 35 18.87 -27.41 7.68
CA VAL A 35 17.65 -27.10 6.92
C VAL A 35 16.79 -26.07 7.66
N GLY A 36 16.66 -26.18 8.98
CA GLY A 36 15.93 -25.23 9.80
C GLY A 36 16.52 -23.82 9.72
N VAL A 37 17.84 -23.70 9.90
CA VAL A 37 18.56 -22.41 9.79
C VAL A 37 18.47 -21.86 8.37
N GLY A 38 18.63 -22.70 7.35
CA GLY A 38 18.47 -22.29 5.95
C GLY A 38 17.07 -21.76 5.65
N SER A 39 16.03 -22.48 6.09
CA SER A 39 14.63 -22.07 5.93
C SER A 39 14.33 -20.75 6.66
N LEU A 40 14.83 -20.61 7.90
CA LEU A 40 14.69 -19.38 8.67
C LEU A 40 15.36 -18.20 7.95
N PHE A 41 16.56 -18.41 7.41
CA PHE A 41 17.29 -17.38 6.68
C PHE A 41 16.56 -16.93 5.41
N ILE A 42 16.00 -17.88 4.66
CA ILE A 42 15.18 -17.58 3.48
C ILE A 42 13.93 -16.79 3.89
N THR A 43 13.23 -17.24 4.94
CA THR A 43 12.02 -16.58 5.44
C THR A 43 12.30 -15.15 5.87
N LEU A 44 13.37 -14.93 6.63
CA LEU A 44 13.82 -13.60 7.04
C LEU A 44 14.19 -12.73 5.84
N SER A 45 14.85 -13.29 4.83
CA SER A 45 15.22 -12.55 3.62
C SER A 45 13.99 -12.09 2.84
N VAL A 46 13.00 -12.98 2.65
CA VAL A 46 11.74 -12.64 1.98
C VAL A 46 10.98 -11.58 2.77
N LEU A 47 10.89 -11.74 4.09
CA LEU A 47 10.21 -10.79 4.97
C LEU A 47 10.87 -9.42 4.93
N TYR A 48 12.20 -9.37 4.96
CA TYR A 48 12.98 -8.14 4.85
C TYR A 48 12.68 -7.40 3.54
N ILE A 49 12.72 -8.11 2.41
CA ILE A 49 12.41 -7.53 1.09
C ILE A 49 10.97 -6.98 1.09
N PHE A 50 10.01 -7.76 1.60
CA PHE A 50 8.61 -7.34 1.69
C PHE A 50 8.44 -6.07 2.52
N PHE A 51 9.06 -5.99 3.71
CA PHE A 51 9.01 -4.80 4.55
C PHE A 51 9.67 -3.60 3.90
N MET A 52 10.79 -3.80 3.19
CA MET A 52 11.48 -2.73 2.48
C MET A 52 10.59 -2.11 1.40
N PHE A 53 9.96 -2.95 0.56
CA PHE A 53 8.99 -2.46 -0.44
C PHE A 53 7.77 -1.79 0.20
N SER A 54 7.20 -2.40 1.25
CA SER A 54 6.04 -1.83 1.95
C SER A 54 6.35 -0.45 2.55
N SER A 55 7.54 -0.29 3.14
CA SER A 55 8.00 0.99 3.69
C SER A 55 8.12 2.07 2.61
N VAL A 56 8.76 1.74 1.49
CA VAL A 56 8.90 2.68 0.35
C VAL A 56 7.53 3.07 -0.22
N MET A 57 6.63 2.10 -0.40
CA MET A 57 5.27 2.36 -0.88
C MET A 57 4.48 3.25 0.07
N HIS A 58 4.62 3.06 1.39
CA HIS A 58 3.93 3.90 2.36
C HIS A 58 4.41 5.36 2.31
N VAL A 59 5.71 5.57 2.15
CA VAL A 59 6.29 6.93 2.01
C VAL A 59 5.85 7.56 0.68
N ALA A 60 5.88 6.81 -0.42
CA ALA A 60 5.41 7.29 -1.73
C ALA A 60 3.92 7.67 -1.70
N ALA A 61 3.08 6.83 -1.07
CA ALA A 61 1.65 7.09 -0.92
C ALA A 61 1.39 8.35 -0.08
N ARG A 62 2.16 8.58 1.00
CA ARG A 62 2.05 9.82 1.77
C ARG A 62 2.44 11.05 0.96
N HIS A 63 3.47 10.96 0.12
CA HIS A 63 3.85 12.05 -0.76
C HIS A 63 2.77 12.38 -1.79
N ASP A 64 2.19 11.37 -2.44
CA ASP A 64 1.09 11.57 -3.38
C ASP A 64 -0.13 12.20 -2.69
N LEU A 65 -0.48 11.71 -1.50
CA LEU A 65 -1.60 12.26 -0.72
C LEU A 65 -1.35 13.72 -0.29
N ALA A 66 -0.14 14.05 0.15
CA ALA A 66 0.24 15.42 0.48
C ALA A 66 0.18 16.35 -0.74
N GLY A 67 0.65 15.87 -1.91
CA GLY A 67 0.56 16.62 -3.16
C GLY A 67 -0.89 16.91 -3.57
N ARG A 68 -1.76 15.90 -3.54
CA ARG A 68 -3.19 16.06 -3.84
C ARG A 68 -3.90 17.00 -2.86
N MET A 69 -3.55 16.94 -1.58
CA MET A 69 -4.13 17.84 -0.57
C MET A 69 -3.72 19.29 -0.82
N SER A 70 -2.45 19.53 -1.19
CA SER A 70 -1.99 20.86 -1.58
C SER A 70 -2.70 21.38 -2.83
N GLN A 71 -2.93 20.53 -3.84
CA GLN A 71 -3.68 20.90 -5.05
C GLN A 71 -5.13 21.24 -4.72
N LEU A 72 -5.80 20.40 -3.94
CA LEU A 72 -7.19 20.64 -3.52
C LEU A 72 -7.32 21.94 -2.73
N SER A 73 -6.38 22.24 -1.83
CA SER A 73 -6.37 23.52 -1.09
C SER A 73 -6.18 24.71 -2.02
N ALA A 74 -5.34 24.60 -3.05
CA ALA A 74 -5.17 25.65 -4.05
C ALA A 74 -6.45 25.87 -4.87
N ASP A 75 -7.11 24.79 -5.28
CA ASP A 75 -8.37 24.85 -6.02
C ASP A 75 -9.49 25.51 -5.20
N VAL A 76 -9.59 25.17 -3.90
CA VAL A 76 -10.54 25.79 -2.98
C VAL A 76 -10.25 27.30 -2.84
N ALA A 77 -8.99 27.68 -2.60
CA ALA A 77 -8.61 29.09 -2.48
C ALA A 77 -8.90 29.89 -3.76
N MET A 78 -8.68 29.27 -4.93
CA MET A 78 -9.05 29.86 -6.22
C MET A 78 -10.57 30.03 -6.33
N LEU A 79 -11.35 29.01 -5.95
CA LEU A 79 -12.80 29.07 -5.99
C LEU A 79 -13.35 30.17 -5.06
N GLU A 80 -12.80 30.29 -3.85
CA GLU A 80 -13.14 31.35 -2.91
C GLU A 80 -12.82 32.73 -3.48
N THR A 81 -11.67 32.88 -4.13
CA THR A 81 -11.29 34.13 -4.79
C THR A 81 -12.28 34.50 -5.90
N VAL A 82 -12.66 33.52 -6.74
CA VAL A 82 -13.65 33.73 -7.81
C VAL A 82 -15.03 34.07 -7.22
N TYR A 83 -15.44 33.39 -6.15
CA TYR A 83 -16.69 33.65 -5.46
C TYR A 83 -16.72 35.07 -4.90
N LEU A 84 -15.69 35.47 -4.15
CA LEU A 84 -15.58 36.81 -3.58
C LEU A 84 -15.59 37.90 -4.66
N ASN A 85 -14.87 37.69 -5.77
CA ASN A 85 -14.88 38.62 -6.89
C ASN A 85 -16.28 38.75 -7.50
N LYS A 86 -17.00 37.64 -7.70
CA LYS A 86 -18.38 37.69 -8.21
C LYS A 86 -19.35 38.35 -7.23
N THR A 87 -19.22 38.11 -5.93
CA THR A 87 -20.07 38.74 -4.91
C THR A 87 -19.80 40.24 -4.80
N GLN A 88 -18.56 40.70 -5.02
CA GLN A 88 -18.23 42.13 -5.08
C GLN A 88 -18.93 42.86 -6.24
N VAL A 89 -19.33 42.16 -7.31
CA VAL A 89 -20.13 42.75 -8.40
C VAL A 89 -21.61 42.92 -8.01
N ILE A 90 -22.08 42.18 -7.00
CA ILE A 90 -23.44 42.31 -6.46
C ILE A 90 -23.48 43.47 -5.46
N THR A 91 -23.29 44.68 -5.95
CA THR A 91 -23.48 45.91 -5.17
C THR A 91 -24.87 46.49 -5.38
N GLU A 92 -25.32 47.31 -4.44
CA GLU A 92 -26.57 48.09 -4.56
C GLU A 92 -26.57 48.92 -5.86
N SER A 93 -25.42 49.48 -6.26
CA SER A 93 -25.26 50.18 -7.54
C SER A 93 -25.53 49.28 -8.76
N TYR A 94 -25.09 48.01 -8.74
CA TYR A 94 -25.39 47.05 -9.78
C TYR A 94 -26.88 46.67 -9.81
N ALA A 95 -27.51 46.46 -8.65
CA ALA A 95 -28.94 46.21 -8.56
C ALA A 95 -29.78 47.38 -9.10
N HIS A 96 -29.39 48.61 -8.77
CA HIS A 96 -30.02 49.82 -9.34
C HIS A 96 -29.83 49.91 -10.86
N SER A 97 -28.68 49.50 -11.40
CA SER A 97 -28.44 49.47 -12.86
C SER A 97 -29.33 48.47 -13.60
N LEU A 98 -29.76 47.40 -12.92
CA LEU A 98 -30.72 46.40 -13.42
C LEU A 98 -32.19 46.86 -13.27
N GLY A 99 -32.44 48.05 -12.74
CA GLY A 99 -33.78 48.59 -12.54
C GLY A 99 -34.48 48.09 -11.27
N TYR A 100 -33.76 47.41 -10.37
CA TYR A 100 -34.30 47.07 -9.05
C TYR A 100 -34.42 48.34 -8.19
N VAL A 101 -35.52 48.41 -7.43
CA VAL A 101 -35.85 49.57 -6.58
C VAL A 101 -35.82 49.11 -5.13
N GLN A 102 -35.23 49.92 -4.25
CA GLN A 102 -35.09 49.61 -2.83
C GLN A 102 -36.47 49.52 -2.16
N THR A 103 -36.91 48.31 -1.80
CA THR A 103 -38.19 48.09 -1.12
C THR A 103 -38.04 48.24 0.39
N LYS A 104 -38.74 49.18 1.03
CA LYS A 104 -38.70 49.43 2.48
C LYS A 104 -39.24 48.29 3.37
N ASN A 105 -39.85 47.26 2.80
CA ASN A 105 -40.59 46.24 3.55
C ASN A 105 -39.93 44.86 3.41
N HIS A 106 -39.03 44.53 4.32
CA HIS A 106 -38.37 43.21 4.36
C HIS A 106 -39.06 42.31 5.38
N ALA A 107 -39.90 41.39 4.91
CA ALA A 107 -40.39 40.29 5.74
C ALA A 107 -39.36 39.16 5.70
N PHE A 108 -38.49 39.10 6.72
CA PHE A 108 -37.55 37.98 6.87
C PHE A 108 -38.31 36.74 7.34
N ALA A 109 -38.58 35.81 6.43
CA ALA A 109 -39.06 34.48 6.78
C ALA A 109 -37.95 33.71 7.51
N LYS A 110 -38.04 33.65 8.84
CA LYS A 110 -37.17 32.81 9.66
C LYS A 110 -37.45 31.34 9.32
N LYS A 111 -36.47 30.62 8.75
CA LYS A 111 -36.56 29.16 8.67
C LYS A 111 -36.50 28.61 10.09
N VAL A 112 -37.64 28.13 10.57
CA VAL A 112 -37.74 27.40 11.83
C VAL A 112 -37.19 25.99 11.57
N SER A 113 -35.92 25.79 11.87
CA SER A 113 -35.28 24.47 11.84
C SER A 113 -35.69 23.68 13.09
N THR A 114 -36.91 23.16 13.16
CA THR A 114 -37.27 22.11 14.11
C THR A 114 -36.88 20.76 13.52
N VAL A 115 -35.60 20.42 13.59
CA VAL A 115 -35.16 19.02 13.52
C VAL A 115 -34.97 18.56 14.96
N SER A 116 -36.05 18.07 15.57
CA SER A 116 -35.96 17.36 16.84
C SER A 116 -35.33 15.99 16.57
N LEU A 117 -34.08 15.81 16.99
CA LEU A 117 -33.47 14.50 17.11
C LEU A 117 -34.19 13.75 18.23
N GLN A 118 -35.11 12.87 17.84
CA GLN A 118 -35.74 11.91 18.75
C GLN A 118 -34.73 10.77 18.94
N THR A 119 -33.85 10.90 19.94
CA THR A 119 -33.08 9.77 20.47
C THR A 119 -34.06 8.85 21.19
N GLN A 120 -34.28 7.67 20.62
CA GLN A 120 -34.94 6.54 21.25
C GLN A 120 -33.89 5.50 21.63
#